data_AF-A0A846ZZG0-F1
#
_entry.id   AF-A0A846ZZG0-F1
#
_cell.length_a   1.000
_cell.length_b   1.000
_cell.length_c   1.000
_cell.angle_alpha   90.00
_cell.angle_beta   90.00
_cell.angle_gamma   90.00
#
_symmetry.space_group_name_H-M   'P 1'
#
loop_
_entity.id
_entity.type
_entity.pdbx_description
1 polymer ?
#
loop_
_entity_poly.entity_id
_entity_poly.type
_entity_poly.pdbx_seq_one_letter_code
_entity_poly.pdbx_strand_id
1 'polypeptide(L)'
;MTICTDAKRQLFRDETLVKEVLDALAEESVKSGFIVWGYCFMPDHLHLILEGQSMSADVQAFMKTFKQKTGFAYRRKSSAPAGKLWQSGYYDHVLRRDENLQSVLQYVFNNPVRKQMVSHFMDYPYLGSLAVELGAIEF
;
A
#
# COMPACT_ATOMS: atom_id res chain seq x y z
N MET A 1 -4.96 6.20 2.25
CA MET A 1 -4.44 6.53 0.91
C MET A 1 -4.60 5.35 -0.03
N THR A 2 -4.86 5.59 -1.33
CA THR A 2 -4.98 4.56 -2.37
C THR A 2 -4.21 4.98 -3.62
N ILE A 3 -3.35 4.07 -4.11
CA ILE A 3 -2.67 4.21 -5.40
C ILE A 3 -3.05 3.06 -6.31
N CYS A 4 -3.35 3.33 -7.58
CA CYS A 4 -3.80 2.28 -8.49
C CYS A 4 -2.76 1.99 -9.55
N THR A 5 -2.77 0.76 -10.04
CA THR A 5 -1.99 0.38 -11.21
C THR A 5 -2.49 1.13 -12.44
N ASP A 6 -1.60 1.29 -13.42
CA ASP A 6 -1.95 1.92 -14.69
C ASP A 6 -3.10 1.14 -15.37
N ALA A 7 -4.11 1.87 -15.82
CA ALA A 7 -5.35 1.32 -16.40
C ALA A 7 -6.05 0.24 -15.54
N LYS A 8 -5.89 0.28 -14.20
CA LYS A 8 -6.49 -0.70 -13.26
C LYS A 8 -6.12 -2.16 -13.60
N ARG A 9 -4.93 -2.37 -14.15
CA ARG A 9 -4.42 -3.70 -14.47
C ARG A 9 -4.17 -4.51 -13.20
N GLN A 10 -4.54 -5.78 -13.22
CA GLN A 10 -4.46 -6.65 -12.05
C GLN A 10 -3.04 -7.21 -11.82
N LEU A 11 -2.06 -6.31 -11.69
CA LEU A 11 -0.64 -6.64 -11.61
C LEU A 11 -0.24 -7.25 -10.26
N PHE A 12 -0.97 -6.94 -9.17
CA PHE A 12 -0.70 -7.48 -7.83
C PHE A 12 -1.24 -8.90 -7.61
N ARG A 13 -1.49 -9.62 -8.70
CA ARG A 13 -1.61 -11.10 -8.68
C ARG A 13 -0.24 -11.78 -8.72
N ASP A 14 0.80 -11.05 -9.13
CA ASP A 14 2.19 -11.51 -9.11
C ASP A 14 2.80 -11.26 -7.72
N GLU A 15 3.02 -12.33 -6.96
CA GLU A 15 3.64 -12.29 -5.63
C GLU A 15 5.04 -11.65 -5.64
N THR A 16 5.82 -11.86 -6.71
CA THR A 16 7.15 -11.27 -6.84
C THR A 16 7.04 -9.74 -6.92
N LEU A 17 6.06 -9.25 -7.69
CA LEU A 17 5.81 -7.82 -7.79
C LEU A 17 5.30 -7.24 -6.47
N VAL A 18 4.40 -7.94 -5.77
CA VAL A 18 3.92 -7.52 -4.44
C VAL A 18 5.10 -7.38 -3.48
N LYS A 19 5.96 -8.40 -3.41
CA LYS A 19 7.13 -8.40 -2.53
C LYS A 19 8.07 -7.22 -2.81
N GLU A 20 8.41 -6.98 -4.07
CA GLU A 20 9.31 -5.88 -4.43
C GLU A 20 8.74 -4.50 -4.13
N VAL A 21 7.43 -4.32 -4.36
CA VAL A 21 6.77 -3.06 -4.04
C VAL A 21 6.69 -2.87 -2.52
N LEU A 22 6.48 -3.96 -1.76
CA LEU A 22 6.49 -3.93 -0.30
C LEU A 22 7.89 -3.64 0.26
N ASP A 23 8.94 -4.25 -0.29
CA ASP A 23 10.33 -3.99 0.11
C ASP A 23 10.70 -2.52 -0.12
N ALA A 24 10.32 -1.97 -1.29
CA ALA A 24 10.52 -0.55 -1.60
C ALA A 24 9.68 0.38 -0.70
N LEU A 25 8.48 -0.05 -0.28
CA LEU A 25 7.63 0.69 0.63
C LEU A 25 8.28 0.78 2.01
N ALA A 26 8.79 -0.35 2.52
CA ALA A 26 9.49 -0.40 3.79
C ALA A 26 10.72 0.51 3.78
N GLU A 27 11.58 0.41 2.77
CA GLU A 27 12.78 1.25 2.63
C GLU A 27 12.44 2.74 2.56
N GLU A 28 11.47 3.12 1.73
CA GLU A 28 11.10 4.52 1.52
C GLU A 28 10.40 5.11 2.75
N SER A 29 9.62 4.31 3.49
CA SER A 29 8.93 4.77 4.70
C SER A 29 9.91 5.23 5.78
N VAL A 30 10.97 4.44 6.02
CA VAL A 30 12.04 4.80 6.96
C VAL A 30 12.79 6.04 6.49
N LYS A 31 13.17 6.10 5.20
CA LYS A 31 13.93 7.22 4.63
C LYS A 31 13.16 8.55 4.69
N SER A 32 11.85 8.51 4.49
CA SER A 32 11.00 9.69 4.45
C SER A 32 10.33 10.01 5.79
N GLY A 33 10.60 9.25 6.86
CA GLY A 33 10.03 9.50 8.18
C GLY A 33 8.53 9.20 8.27
N PHE A 34 8.09 8.10 7.66
CA PHE A 34 6.70 7.62 7.71
C PHE A 34 6.59 6.27 8.42
N ILE A 35 5.57 6.12 9.25
CA ILE A 35 5.11 4.83 9.76
C ILE A 35 4.07 4.28 8.77
N VAL A 36 4.17 2.99 8.44
CA VAL A 36 3.15 2.27 7.66
C VAL A 36 2.33 1.40 8.60
N TRP A 37 1.23 1.95 9.10
CA TRP A 37 0.29 1.24 9.99
C TRP A 37 -0.43 0.11 9.30
N GLY A 38 -0.69 0.24 7.99
CA GLY A 38 -1.40 -0.77 7.24
C GLY A 38 -1.16 -0.65 5.75
N TYR A 39 -1.01 -1.80 5.09
CA TYR A 39 -1.02 -1.95 3.65
C TYR A 39 -1.98 -3.07 3.24
N CYS A 40 -2.62 -2.92 2.08
CA CYS A 40 -3.42 -3.97 1.46
C CYS A 40 -3.32 -3.84 -0.06
N PHE A 41 -2.62 -4.78 -0.70
CA PHE A 41 -2.53 -4.89 -2.15
C PHE A 41 -3.78 -5.58 -2.66
N MET A 42 -4.72 -4.84 -3.20
CA MET A 42 -5.78 -5.37 -4.05
C MET A 42 -5.22 -5.68 -5.44
N PRO A 43 -5.87 -6.49 -6.28
CA PRO A 43 -5.29 -6.90 -7.57
C PRO A 43 -4.76 -5.75 -8.45
N ASP A 44 -5.44 -4.61 -8.44
CA ASP A 44 -5.17 -3.43 -9.27
C ASP A 44 -4.85 -2.14 -8.49
N HIS A 45 -4.70 -2.20 -7.17
CA HIS A 45 -4.36 -1.02 -6.36
C HIS A 45 -3.80 -1.40 -4.99
N LEU A 46 -3.10 -0.46 -4.38
CA LEU A 46 -2.56 -0.57 -3.03
C LEU A 46 -3.25 0.46 -2.12
N HIS A 47 -3.84 -0.01 -1.03
CA HIS A 47 -4.26 0.81 0.10
C HIS A 47 -3.11 0.97 1.09
N LEU A 48 -2.91 2.19 1.60
CA LEU A 48 -1.91 2.53 2.60
C LEU A 48 -2.54 3.38 3.70
N ILE A 49 -2.13 3.11 4.95
CA ILE A 49 -2.35 3.95 6.12
C ILE A 49 -0.96 4.39 6.58
N LEU A 50 -0.70 5.69 6.50
CA LEU A 50 0.60 6.30 6.73
C LEU A 50 0.49 7.36 7.82
N GLU A 51 1.50 7.47 8.67
CA GLU A 51 1.67 8.55 9.63
C GLU A 51 3.04 9.18 9.46
N GLY A 52 3.08 10.51 9.28
CA GLY A 52 4.34 11.26 9.25
C GLY A 52 4.87 11.48 10.66
N GLN A 53 6.13 11.13 10.92
CA GLN A 53 6.73 11.19 12.25
C GLN A 53 7.25 12.59 12.63
N SER A 54 7.15 13.57 11.74
CA SER A 54 7.54 14.95 12.00
C SER A 54 6.72 15.92 11.14
N MET A 55 6.76 17.21 11.50
CA MET A 55 6.16 18.28 10.69
C MET A 55 6.85 18.47 9.33
N SER A 56 8.04 17.91 9.14
CA SER A 56 8.76 17.92 7.86
C SER A 56 8.46 16.71 6.98
N ALA A 57 7.65 15.75 7.46
CA ALA A 57 7.27 14.58 6.68
C ALA A 57 6.38 15.00 5.50
N ASP A 58 6.88 14.82 4.28
CA ASP A 58 6.20 15.21 3.05
C ASP A 58 5.67 13.98 2.31
N VAL A 59 4.36 13.78 2.39
CA VAL A 59 3.69 12.63 1.78
C VAL A 59 3.73 12.68 0.25
N GLN A 60 3.78 13.88 -0.34
CA GLN A 60 3.86 14.04 -1.79
C GLN A 60 5.25 13.62 -2.29
N ALA A 61 6.31 14.05 -1.59
CA ALA A 61 7.67 13.66 -1.89
C ALA A 61 7.87 12.14 -1.72
N PHE A 62 7.39 11.59 -0.59
CA PHE A 62 7.38 10.14 -0.33
C PHE A 62 6.71 9.39 -1.48
N MET A 63 5.47 9.77 -1.84
CA MET A 63 4.69 9.05 -2.84
C MET A 63 5.29 9.18 -4.25
N LYS A 64 5.85 10.35 -4.58
CA LYS A 64 6.56 10.57 -5.84
C LYS A 64 7.77 9.63 -5.94
N THR A 65 8.64 9.62 -4.93
CA THR A 65 9.85 8.80 -4.91
C THR A 65 9.50 7.32 -4.94
N PHE A 66 8.56 6.88 -4.11
CA PHE A 66 8.08 5.50 -4.05
C PHE A 66 7.58 5.00 -5.41
N LYS A 67 6.67 5.75 -6.06
CA LYS A 67 6.12 5.38 -7.37
C LYS A 67 7.15 5.42 -8.48
N GLN A 68 8.12 6.34 -8.41
CA GLN A 68 9.22 6.41 -9.38
C GLN A 68 10.14 5.20 -9.28
N LYS A 69 10.60 4.86 -8.07
CA LYS A 69 11.49 3.71 -7.82
C LYS A 69 10.85 2.40 -8.27
N THR A 70 9.66 2.11 -7.76
CA THR A 70 8.92 0.87 -8.10
C THR A 70 8.52 0.82 -9.58
N GLY A 71 8.09 1.94 -10.15
CA GLY A 71 7.76 2.02 -11.58
C GLY A 71 8.97 1.84 -12.50
N PHE A 72 10.16 2.28 -12.08
CA PHE A 72 11.41 2.06 -12.80
C PHE A 72 11.85 0.60 -12.71
N ALA A 73 11.84 0.01 -11.51
CA ALA A 73 12.18 -1.39 -11.29
C ALA A 73 11.27 -2.33 -12.12
N TYR A 74 9.95 -2.08 -12.09
CA TYR A 74 8.97 -2.81 -12.90
C TYR A 74 9.32 -2.80 -14.39
N ARG A 75 9.65 -1.63 -14.96
CA ARG A 75 9.99 -1.50 -16.40
C ARG A 75 11.30 -2.16 -16.80
N ARG A 76 12.22 -2.40 -15.85
CA ARG A 76 13.51 -3.05 -16.12
C ARG A 76 13.41 -4.56 -16.22
N LYS A 77 12.30 -5.16 -15.78
CA LYS A 77 12.05 -6.60 -15.89
C LYS A 77 11.66 -6.97 -17.30
N SER A 78 12.38 -7.90 -17.90
CA SER A 78 12.05 -8.46 -19.21
C SER A 78 10.73 -9.23 -19.22
N SER A 79 10.32 -9.79 -18.08
CA SER A 79 9.08 -10.54 -17.90
C SER A 79 7.87 -9.66 -17.59
N ALA A 80 8.05 -8.39 -17.26
CA ALA A 80 6.94 -7.53 -16.89
C ALA A 80 6.08 -7.17 -18.11
N PRO A 81 4.74 -7.19 -18.00
CA PRO A 81 3.87 -6.70 -19.05
C PRO A 81 4.23 -5.27 -19.45
N ALA A 82 4.22 -4.97 -20.75
CA ALA A 82 4.50 -3.63 -21.26
C ALA A 82 3.59 -2.57 -20.59
N GLY A 83 4.12 -1.37 -20.38
CA GLY A 83 3.37 -0.24 -19.78
C GLY A 83 3.94 0.24 -18.44
N LYS A 84 3.20 1.10 -17.74
CA LYS A 84 3.62 1.68 -16.45
C LYS A 84 3.05 0.88 -15.28
N LEU A 85 3.76 0.80 -14.17
CA LEU A 85 3.20 0.18 -12.97
C LEU A 85 2.00 0.97 -12.44
N TRP A 86 2.14 2.30 -12.29
CA TRP A 86 1.17 3.15 -11.61
C TRP A 86 0.42 4.10 -12.55
N GLN A 87 -0.85 4.36 -12.22
CA GLN A 87 -1.59 5.50 -12.75
C GLN A 87 -1.01 6.82 -12.23
N SER A 88 -1.30 7.95 -12.90
CA SER A 88 -0.99 9.29 -12.38
C SER A 88 -1.84 9.63 -11.15
N GLY A 89 -1.25 10.37 -10.20
CA GLY A 89 -1.94 10.79 -8.98
C GLY A 89 -2.17 9.66 -7.96
N TYR A 90 -2.91 9.97 -6.90
CA TYR A 90 -3.34 9.07 -5.84
C TYR A 90 -4.59 9.67 -5.19
N TYR A 91 -5.32 8.84 -4.44
CA TYR A 91 -6.40 9.32 -3.58
C TYR A 91 -5.93 9.28 -2.14
N ASP A 92 -6.02 10.40 -1.43
CA ASP A 92 -5.71 10.49 -0.02
C ASP A 92 -6.89 11.05 0.78
N HIS A 93 -6.90 10.65 2.05
CA HIS A 93 -7.83 11.13 3.06
C HIS A 93 -7.02 11.28 4.33
N VAL A 94 -6.99 12.50 4.87
CA VAL A 94 -6.29 12.80 6.12
C VAL A 94 -7.23 12.44 7.26
N LEU A 95 -6.78 11.56 8.15
CA LEU A 95 -7.56 11.17 9.31
C LEU A 95 -7.79 12.36 10.24
N ARG A 96 -9.04 12.60 10.57
CA ARG A 96 -9.45 13.62 11.54
C ARG A 96 -9.26 13.10 12.96
N ARG A 97 -9.24 14.00 13.96
CA ARG A 97 -9.03 13.64 15.38
C ARG A 97 -10.04 12.64 15.94
N ASP A 98 -11.24 12.61 15.37
CA ASP A 98 -12.35 11.74 15.75
C ASP A 98 -12.34 10.38 15.00
N GLU A 99 -11.53 10.24 13.95
CA GLU A 99 -11.38 8.97 13.25
C GLU A 99 -10.36 8.07 13.97
N ASN A 100 -10.83 6.92 14.45
CA ASN A 100 -9.97 5.93 15.11
C ASN A 100 -9.15 5.15 14.07
N LEU A 101 -7.82 5.15 14.23
CA LEU A 101 -6.87 4.38 13.42
C LEU A 101 -7.28 2.90 13.30
N GLN A 102 -7.75 2.28 14.37
CA GLN A 102 -8.21 0.89 14.41
C GLN A 102 -9.38 0.65 13.45
N SER A 103 -10.36 1.56 13.40
CA SER A 103 -11.50 1.46 12.48
C SER A 103 -11.07 1.60 11.02
N VAL A 104 -10.06 2.42 10.76
CA VAL A 104 -9.49 2.60 9.41
C VAL A 104 -8.70 1.35 8.99
N LEU A 105 -7.92 0.76 9.91
CA LEU A 105 -7.22 -0.51 9.70
C LEU A 105 -8.22 -1.64 9.42
N GLN A 106 -9.25 -1.79 10.26
CA GLN A 106 -10.37 -2.71 10.06
C GLN A 106 -10.97 -2.55 8.66
N TYR A 107 -11.29 -1.32 8.25
CA TYR A 107 -11.84 -1.06 6.93
C TYR A 107 -10.89 -1.49 5.81
N VAL A 108 -9.60 -1.12 5.91
CA VAL A 108 -8.59 -1.43 4.90
C VAL A 108 -8.41 -2.94 4.76
N PHE A 109 -8.22 -3.66 5.86
CA PHE A 109 -7.99 -5.11 5.85
C PHE A 109 -9.23 -5.92 5.48
N ASN A 110 -10.45 -5.40 5.69
CA ASN A 110 -11.66 -6.06 5.22
C ASN A 110 -11.96 -5.85 3.73
N ASN A 111 -11.17 -5.08 2.96
CA ASN A 111 -11.43 -4.90 1.52
C ASN A 111 -11.43 -6.20 0.71
N PRO A 112 -10.47 -7.13 0.90
CA PRO A 112 -10.50 -8.44 0.25
C PRO A 112 -11.77 -9.25 0.58
N VAL A 113 -12.25 -9.19 1.83
CA VAL A 113 -13.49 -9.84 2.27
C VAL A 113 -14.71 -9.21 1.59
N ARG A 114 -14.82 -7.89 1.59
CA ARG A 114 -15.90 -7.14 0.90
C ARG A 114 -15.93 -7.39 -0.60
N LYS A 115 -14.78 -7.72 -1.19
CA LYS A 115 -14.65 -8.11 -2.60
C LYS A 115 -14.78 -9.62 -2.83
N GLN A 116 -15.14 -10.38 -1.80
CA GLN A 116 -15.38 -11.83 -1.87
C GLN A 116 -14.15 -12.62 -2.35
N MET A 117 -12.95 -12.11 -2.11
CA MET A 117 -11.70 -12.78 -2.46
C MET A 117 -11.31 -13.83 -1.41
N VAL A 118 -11.67 -13.58 -0.15
CA VAL A 118 -11.44 -14.44 1.01
C VAL A 118 -12.62 -14.34 1.98
N SER A 119 -12.81 -15.34 2.83
CA SER A 119 -13.85 -15.35 3.88
C SER A 119 -13.45 -14.54 5.11
N HIS A 120 -12.16 -14.53 5.44
CA HIS A 120 -11.61 -13.79 6.57
C HIS A 120 -10.37 -13.02 6.12
N PHE A 121 -10.14 -11.81 6.65
CA PHE A 121 -9.06 -10.95 6.15
C PHE A 121 -7.67 -11.57 6.35
N MET A 122 -7.47 -12.34 7.43
CA MET A 122 -6.21 -13.05 7.70
C MET A 122 -5.88 -14.12 6.65
N ASP A 123 -6.84 -14.55 5.82
CA ASP A 123 -6.60 -15.49 4.73
C ASP A 123 -5.99 -14.78 3.50
N TYR A 124 -5.94 -13.45 3.49
CA TYR A 124 -5.41 -12.68 2.37
C TYR A 124 -3.90 -12.42 2.54
N PRO A 125 -3.04 -12.94 1.65
CA PRO A 125 -1.59 -12.92 1.85
C PRO A 125 -0.95 -11.54 1.62
N TYR A 126 -1.67 -10.60 0.99
CA TYR A 126 -1.10 -9.33 0.53
C TYR A 126 -1.61 -8.13 1.33
N LEU A 127 -1.89 -8.33 2.62
CA LEU A 127 -2.13 -7.26 3.58
C LEU A 127 -1.21 -7.42 4.80
N GLY A 128 -1.03 -6.32 5.52
CA GLY A 128 -0.14 -6.32 6.68
C GLY A 128 0.13 -4.93 7.21
N SER A 129 1.11 -4.87 8.10
CA SER A 129 1.57 -3.66 8.77
C SER A 129 3.09 -3.72 8.88
N LEU A 130 3.77 -2.57 8.80
CA LEU A 130 5.20 -2.47 9.07
C LEU A 130 5.47 -1.90 10.48
N ALA A 131 4.42 -1.52 11.20
CA ALA A 131 4.51 -0.88 12.52
C ALA A 131 4.23 -1.85 13.67
N VAL A 132 3.30 -2.79 13.45
CA VAL A 132 2.76 -3.71 14.45
C VAL A 132 2.44 -5.07 13.83
N GLU A 133 2.46 -6.12 14.65
CA GLU A 133 1.97 -7.44 14.26
C GLU A 133 0.44 -7.43 14.12
N LEU A 134 -0.10 -8.06 13.06
CA LEU A 134 -1.55 -8.06 12.82
C LEU A 134 -2.34 -8.70 13.96
N GLY A 135 -1.81 -9.74 14.61
CA GLY A 135 -2.46 -10.40 15.74
C GLY A 135 -2.54 -9.54 17.01
N ALA A 136 -1.76 -8.46 17.08
CA ALA A 136 -1.82 -7.49 18.18
C ALA A 136 -2.85 -6.38 17.93
N ILE A 137 -3.44 -6.30 16.73
CA ILE A 137 -4.53 -5.37 16.44
C ILE A 137 -5.82 -6.08 16.84
N GLU A 138 -6.49 -5.58 17.87
CA GLU A 138 -7.83 -6.07 18.23
C GLU A 138 -8.79 -5.69 17.08
N PHE A 139 -9.46 -6.68 16.47
CA PHE A 139 -10.42 -6.47 15.38
C PHE A 139 -11.85 -6.72 15.86
#